data_AF-A0A9W9C4F5-F1
#
_entry.id   AF-A0A9W9C4F5-F1
#
_cell.length_a   1.000
_cell.length_b   1.000
_cell.length_c   1.000
_cell.angle_alpha   90.00
_cell.angle_beta   90.00
_cell.angle_gamma   90.00
#
_symmetry.space_group_name_H-M   'P 1'
#
loop_
_entity.id
_entity.type
_entity.pdbx_description
1 polymer ?
#
loop_
_entity_poly.entity_id
_entity_poly.type
_entity_poly.pdbx_seq_one_letter_code
_entity_poly.pdbx_strand_id
1 'polypeptide(L)'
;MEGRVARHYRLQDGMDLILGKLRHDAKSITTEDAQSLADNADKGDQRTANVIAAIADIALRNEEERGAANNHARSVGIASQSPFDVSQDVIQRLRSNPSSITEEDARRFSENVEAKDARSARLVSAVESLAAARNDIYSNDASLSHSPHPSLLTLVKDLYAAVEVMPEDVDAEILKTTQSIVSKMQKAIGHTNAPHPELEAELQQEYAKIVPKVERGVVTKAEADYLHSLEARTHGHTERGGLTAIAQSVAARRERRSSASSGGSNARSRANSCTFTPHKQAHYDTGVDLSRAESDNWRTQSIAAATNALRSREQRSPEKGGVTPSSASRKRLQSLSESTNTTRGGDNICDVAFPKLQPYGSTDLASGGSENVPHVHKRENSLPPV
;
A
#
# COMPACT_ATOMS: atom_id res chain seq x y z
N MET A 1 20.10 13.38 -25.96
CA MET A 1 19.33 12.11 -25.96
C MET A 1 20.22 10.87 -25.87
N GLU A 2 21.45 10.94 -26.37
CA GLU A 2 22.45 9.85 -26.39
C GLU A 2 22.69 9.17 -25.02
N GLY A 3 22.71 9.92 -23.92
CA GLY A 3 22.91 9.36 -22.59
C GLY A 3 21.78 8.44 -22.08
N ARG A 4 20.54 8.58 -22.58
CA ARG A 4 19.43 7.69 -22.17
C ARG A 4 19.56 6.30 -22.81
N VAL A 5 19.92 6.28 -24.09
CA VAL A 5 20.10 5.03 -24.85
C VAL A 5 21.27 4.23 -24.28
N ALA A 6 22.39 4.88 -23.98
CA ALA A 6 23.55 4.22 -23.37
C ALA A 6 23.24 3.64 -21.97
N ARG A 7 22.43 4.33 -21.15
CA ARG A 7 21.99 3.80 -19.85
C ARG A 7 21.09 2.59 -19.99
N HIS A 8 20.16 2.60 -20.95
CA HIS A 8 19.28 1.46 -21.20
C HIS A 8 20.06 0.20 -21.59
N TYR A 9 21.07 0.32 -22.46
CA TYR A 9 21.92 -0.83 -22.82
C TYR A 9 22.71 -1.36 -21.62
N ARG A 10 23.30 -0.47 -20.80
CA ARG A 10 24.00 -0.91 -19.58
C ARG A 10 23.09 -1.58 -18.56
N LEU A 11 21.86 -1.10 -18.41
CA LEU A 11 20.86 -1.72 -17.55
C LEU A 11 20.49 -3.13 -18.05
N GLN A 12 20.32 -3.28 -19.37
CA GLN A 12 20.01 -4.56 -19.99
C GLN A 12 21.16 -5.56 -19.84
N ASP A 13 22.40 -5.14 -20.13
CA ASP A 13 23.59 -5.98 -19.94
C ASP A 13 23.75 -6.40 -18.47
N GLY A 14 23.49 -5.49 -17.53
CA GLY A 14 23.48 -5.77 -16.09
C GLY A 14 22.42 -6.79 -15.67
N MET A 15 21.20 -6.68 -16.21
CA MET A 15 20.12 -7.66 -15.96
C MET A 15 20.48 -9.04 -16.52
N ASP A 16 21.03 -9.11 -17.73
CA ASP A 16 21.42 -10.37 -18.36
C ASP A 16 22.55 -11.06 -17.58
N LEU A 17 23.54 -10.29 -17.08
CA LEU A 17 24.59 -10.79 -16.20
C LEU A 17 24.02 -11.41 -14.92
N ILE A 18 23.10 -10.71 -14.26
CA ILE A 18 22.50 -11.16 -12.99
C ILE A 18 21.61 -12.40 -13.21
N LEU A 19 20.84 -12.44 -14.30
CA LEU A 19 20.08 -13.63 -14.68
C LEU A 19 21.00 -14.83 -14.96
N GLY A 20 22.15 -14.60 -15.59
CA GLY A 20 23.19 -15.62 -15.76
C GLY A 20 23.70 -16.15 -14.42
N LYS A 21 24.05 -15.26 -13.48
CA LYS A 21 24.48 -15.65 -12.12
C LYS A 21 23.39 -16.41 -11.37
N LEU A 22 22.14 -15.92 -11.37
CA LEU A 22 21.01 -16.60 -10.73
C LEU A 22 20.79 -18.02 -11.28
N ARG A 23 21.01 -18.23 -12.59
CA ARG A 23 20.83 -19.53 -13.24
C ARG A 23 21.95 -20.52 -12.91
N HIS A 24 23.18 -20.05 -12.74
CA HIS A 24 24.34 -20.90 -12.54
C HIS A 24 24.71 -21.08 -11.07
N ASP A 25 24.80 -19.99 -10.33
CA ASP A 25 25.12 -19.97 -8.91
C ASP A 25 24.63 -18.65 -8.28
N ALA A 26 23.47 -18.69 -7.63
CA ALA A 26 22.92 -17.52 -6.95
C ALA A 26 23.86 -16.97 -5.86
N LYS A 27 24.78 -17.78 -5.31
CA LYS A 27 25.78 -17.36 -4.30
C LYS A 27 26.95 -16.55 -4.87
N SER A 28 27.02 -16.45 -6.20
CA SER A 28 28.01 -15.62 -6.91
C SER A 28 27.57 -14.16 -7.09
N ILE A 29 26.34 -13.82 -6.68
CA ILE A 29 25.80 -12.46 -6.73
C ILE A 29 26.37 -11.68 -5.55
N THR A 30 26.99 -10.54 -5.88
CA THR A 30 27.70 -9.66 -4.95
C THR A 30 26.96 -8.32 -4.78
N THR A 31 27.32 -7.55 -3.76
CA THR A 31 26.72 -6.22 -3.52
C THR A 31 27.13 -5.23 -4.62
N GLU A 32 28.29 -5.43 -5.23
CA GLU A 32 28.76 -4.65 -6.39
C GLU A 32 27.88 -4.86 -7.63
N ASP A 33 27.39 -6.09 -7.85
CA ASP A 33 26.45 -6.37 -8.96
C ASP A 33 25.14 -5.60 -8.76
N ALA A 34 24.60 -5.62 -7.54
CA ALA A 34 23.38 -4.90 -7.19
C ALA A 34 23.55 -3.38 -7.34
N GLN A 35 24.69 -2.85 -6.89
CA GLN A 35 25.02 -1.42 -7.01
C GLN A 35 25.19 -1.00 -8.48
N SER A 36 25.87 -1.81 -9.30
CA SER A 36 26.03 -1.53 -10.74
C SER A 36 24.68 -1.47 -11.46
N LEU A 37 23.73 -2.33 -11.06
CA LEU A 37 22.37 -2.28 -11.60
C LEU A 37 21.61 -1.03 -11.12
N ALA A 38 21.78 -0.64 -9.86
CA ALA A 38 21.18 0.56 -9.28
C ALA A 38 21.64 1.85 -9.96
N ASP A 39 22.93 1.96 -10.27
CA ASP A 39 23.53 3.15 -10.89
C ASP A 39 23.02 3.40 -12.33
N ASN A 40 22.55 2.34 -13.00
CA ASN A 40 22.04 2.43 -14.37
C ASN A 40 20.50 2.54 -14.46
N ALA A 41 19.78 2.38 -13.35
CA ALA A 41 18.33 2.42 -13.32
C ALA A 41 17.77 3.85 -13.41
N ASP A 42 16.73 4.03 -14.23
CA ASP A 42 16.03 5.31 -14.30
C ASP A 42 15.17 5.51 -13.04
N LYS A 43 15.36 6.66 -12.37
CA LYS A 43 14.58 7.09 -11.19
C LYS A 43 13.13 7.32 -11.59
N GLY A 44 12.30 6.28 -11.52
CA GLY A 44 10.88 6.35 -11.88
C GLY A 44 10.28 5.02 -12.30
N ASP A 45 11.11 4.03 -12.66
CA ASP A 45 10.60 2.68 -12.92
C ASP A 45 10.56 1.85 -11.62
N GLN A 46 9.38 1.82 -11.01
CA GLN A 46 9.12 1.05 -9.78
C GLN A 46 9.44 -0.44 -9.96
N ARG A 47 9.24 -1.00 -11.16
CA ARG A 47 9.50 -2.42 -11.41
C ARG A 47 11.00 -2.69 -11.34
N THR A 48 11.80 -1.86 -12.00
CA THR A 48 13.26 -1.96 -11.96
C THR A 48 13.79 -1.76 -10.54
N ALA A 49 13.24 -0.79 -9.79
CA ALA A 49 13.59 -0.57 -8.38
C ALA A 49 13.31 -1.80 -7.49
N ASN A 50 12.16 -2.46 -7.66
CA ASN A 50 11.83 -3.66 -6.91
C ASN A 50 12.77 -4.83 -7.22
N VAL A 51 13.19 -4.97 -8.48
CA VAL A 51 14.15 -6.01 -8.90
C VAL A 51 15.52 -5.76 -8.28
N ILE A 52 16.01 -4.51 -8.30
CA ILE A 52 17.28 -4.11 -7.67
C ILE A 52 17.26 -4.40 -6.16
N ALA A 53 16.17 -4.06 -5.47
CA ALA A 53 16.03 -4.33 -4.04
C ALA A 53 16.10 -5.83 -3.74
N ALA A 54 15.41 -6.66 -4.53
CA ALA A 54 15.45 -8.11 -4.36
C ALA A 54 16.86 -8.70 -4.59
N ILE A 55 17.60 -8.16 -5.56
CA ILE A 55 18.98 -8.58 -5.84
C ILE A 55 19.92 -8.15 -4.71
N ALA A 56 19.74 -6.94 -4.18
CA ALA A 56 20.51 -6.45 -3.03
C ALA A 56 20.30 -7.33 -1.79
N ASP A 57 19.06 -7.75 -1.52
CA ASP A 57 18.76 -8.68 -0.42
C ASP A 57 19.45 -10.04 -0.59
N ILE A 58 19.48 -10.58 -1.82
CA ILE A 58 20.19 -11.83 -2.12
C ILE A 58 21.70 -11.66 -1.89
N ALA A 59 22.27 -10.56 -2.37
CA ALA A 59 23.70 -10.25 -2.19
C ALA A 59 24.09 -10.15 -0.71
N LEU A 60 23.27 -9.47 0.12
CA LEU A 60 23.49 -9.36 1.55
C LEU A 60 23.46 -10.72 2.26
N ARG A 61 22.49 -11.58 1.93
CA ARG A 61 22.42 -12.95 2.48
C ARG A 61 23.63 -13.79 2.09
N ASN A 62 24.12 -13.65 0.86
CA ASN A 62 25.32 -14.35 0.41
C ASN A 62 26.57 -13.93 1.20
N GLU A 63 26.73 -12.65 1.51
CA GLU A 63 27.82 -12.14 2.35
C GLU A 63 27.72 -12.65 3.79
N GLU A 64 26.52 -12.70 4.38
CA GLU A 64 26.29 -13.29 5.70
C GLU A 64 26.67 -14.78 5.74
N GLU A 65 26.25 -15.56 4.74
CA GLU A 65 26.60 -16.98 4.63
C GLU A 65 28.10 -17.20 4.44
N ARG A 66 28.78 -16.36 3.63
CA ARG A 66 30.24 -16.41 3.44
C ARG A 66 30.99 -16.06 4.72
N GLY A 67 30.51 -15.05 5.45
CA GLY A 67 31.04 -14.67 6.76
C GLY A 67 30.90 -15.81 7.78
N ALA A 68 29.74 -16.46 7.83
CA ALA A 68 29.49 -17.59 8.73
C ALA A 68 30.37 -18.81 8.40
N ALA A 69 30.55 -19.13 7.11
CA ALA A 69 31.38 -20.26 6.67
C ALA A 69 32.87 -20.06 7.03
N ASN A 70 33.39 -18.84 6.92
CA ASN A 70 34.76 -18.51 7.33
C ASN A 70 34.94 -18.59 8.86
N ASN A 71 33.90 -18.27 9.64
CA ASN A 71 33.94 -18.43 11.10
C ASN A 71 33.88 -19.91 11.52
N HIS A 72 33.21 -20.78 10.76
CA HIS A 72 33.19 -22.22 11.02
C HIS A 72 34.51 -22.92 10.66
N ALA A 73 35.19 -22.49 9.59
CA ALA A 73 36.52 -23.02 9.26
C ALA A 73 37.59 -22.71 10.34
N ARG A 74 37.38 -21.63 11.13
CA ARG A 74 38.25 -21.29 12.26
C ARG A 74 37.88 -22.04 13.57
N SER A 75 36.65 -22.52 13.68
CA SER A 75 36.15 -23.27 14.85
C SER A 75 36.55 -24.75 14.85
N VAL A 76 36.65 -25.38 13.68
CA VAL A 76 36.99 -26.82 13.58
C VAL A 76 38.48 -27.11 13.84
N GLY A 77 39.34 -26.07 13.85
CA GLY A 77 40.75 -26.17 14.26
C GLY A 77 41.00 -26.12 15.78
N ILE A 78 39.96 -26.08 16.63
CA ILE A 78 40.12 -25.85 18.07
C ILE A 78 40.30 -27.16 18.87
N ALA A 79 40.09 -28.33 18.26
CA ALA A 79 40.21 -29.61 18.95
C ALA A 79 41.65 -30.00 19.35
N SER A 80 42.66 -29.15 19.10
CA SER A 80 44.06 -29.40 19.50
C SER A 80 44.85 -28.13 19.83
N GLN A 81 44.19 -27.01 20.13
CA GLN A 81 44.91 -25.83 20.63
C GLN A 81 45.37 -26.10 22.05
N SER A 82 46.66 -25.90 22.31
CA SER A 82 47.21 -26.11 23.64
C SER A 82 46.53 -25.13 24.62
N PRO A 83 46.27 -25.52 25.88
CA PRO A 83 45.70 -24.63 26.91
C PRO A 83 46.43 -23.29 27.02
N PHE A 84 47.73 -23.32 26.74
CA PHE A 84 48.59 -22.16 26.77
C PHE A 84 48.29 -21.16 25.65
N ASP A 85 47.99 -21.63 24.43
CA ASP A 85 47.69 -20.76 23.28
C ASP A 85 46.37 -20.01 23.46
N VAL A 86 45.35 -20.68 24.02
CA VAL A 86 44.04 -20.06 24.32
C VAL A 86 44.20 -18.90 25.31
N SER A 87 44.99 -19.09 26.36
CA SER A 87 45.24 -18.04 27.35
C SER A 87 45.98 -16.84 26.76
N GLN A 88 46.95 -17.07 25.87
CA GLN A 88 47.68 -15.99 25.21
C GLN A 88 46.82 -15.21 24.21
N ASP A 89 45.96 -15.89 23.45
CA ASP A 89 45.05 -15.25 22.50
C ASP A 89 44.07 -14.31 23.22
N VAL A 90 43.47 -14.76 24.32
CA VAL A 90 42.56 -13.91 25.11
C VAL A 90 43.30 -12.71 25.70
N ILE A 91 44.52 -12.88 26.21
CA ILE A 91 45.34 -11.75 26.72
C ILE A 91 45.71 -10.78 25.59
N GLN A 92 46.03 -11.29 24.40
CA GLN A 92 46.35 -10.47 23.24
C GLN A 92 45.13 -9.69 22.77
N ARG A 93 43.96 -10.32 22.69
CA ARG A 93 42.68 -9.67 22.37
C ARG A 93 42.28 -8.64 23.42
N LEU A 94 42.50 -8.92 24.71
CA LEU A 94 42.27 -7.96 25.79
C LEU A 94 43.11 -6.68 25.61
N ARG A 95 44.36 -6.82 25.12
CA ARG A 95 45.26 -5.68 24.85
C ARG A 95 44.91 -4.92 23.58
N SER A 96 44.56 -5.63 22.51
CA SER A 96 44.33 -5.03 21.19
C SER A 96 42.90 -4.49 21.05
N ASN A 97 41.90 -5.25 21.46
CA ASN A 97 40.50 -4.88 21.34
C ASN A 97 39.65 -5.53 22.45
N PRO A 98 39.51 -4.89 23.63
CA PRO A 98 38.79 -5.46 24.77
C PRO A 98 37.31 -5.75 24.46
N SER A 99 36.66 -4.98 23.58
CA SER A 99 35.25 -5.22 23.22
C SER A 99 35.04 -6.46 22.36
N SER A 100 36.11 -7.08 21.87
CA SER A 100 36.02 -8.33 21.10
C SER A 100 35.80 -9.56 21.98
N ILE A 101 36.09 -9.49 23.28
CA ILE A 101 36.00 -10.63 24.21
C ILE A 101 34.53 -11.04 24.39
N THR A 102 34.25 -12.33 24.21
CA THR A 102 32.92 -12.94 24.41
C THR A 102 32.86 -13.66 25.76
N GLU A 103 31.65 -14.01 26.22
CA GLU A 103 31.48 -14.85 27.42
C GLU A 103 32.12 -16.24 27.26
N GLU A 104 32.14 -16.77 26.04
CA GLU A 104 32.80 -18.04 25.73
C GLU A 104 34.33 -17.91 25.84
N ASP A 105 34.91 -16.79 25.39
CA ASP A 105 36.33 -16.50 25.59
C ASP A 105 36.67 -16.40 27.09
N ALA A 106 35.80 -15.77 27.89
CA ALA A 106 35.97 -15.65 29.34
C ALA A 106 35.91 -16.99 30.06
N ARG A 107 34.94 -17.85 29.70
CA ARG A 107 34.80 -19.21 30.23
C ARG A 107 36.03 -20.06 29.90
N ARG A 108 36.49 -20.04 28.66
CA ARG A 108 37.71 -20.76 28.25
C ARG A 108 38.95 -20.24 28.96
N PHE A 109 39.02 -18.93 29.19
CA PHE A 109 40.14 -18.33 29.91
C PHE A 109 40.17 -18.77 31.38
N SER A 110 39.02 -18.79 32.07
CA SER A 110 38.92 -19.23 33.47
C SER A 110 39.16 -20.73 33.64
N GLU A 111 38.78 -21.55 32.65
CA GLU A 111 39.07 -22.99 32.65
C GLU A 111 40.57 -23.32 32.47
N ASN A 112 41.30 -22.52 31.68
CA ASN A 112 42.71 -22.78 31.35
C ASN A 112 43.71 -22.05 32.28
N VAL A 113 43.28 -21.03 33.02
CA VAL A 113 44.13 -20.25 33.93
C VAL A 113 43.77 -20.57 35.38
N GLU A 114 44.57 -21.41 36.01
CA GLU A 114 44.42 -21.71 37.44
C GLU A 114 44.82 -20.47 38.25
N ALA A 115 43.87 -19.90 39.01
CA ALA A 115 44.05 -18.65 39.74
C ALA A 115 44.92 -18.81 41.02
N LYS A 116 46.17 -19.25 40.87
CA LYS A 116 47.11 -19.49 41.99
C LYS A 116 47.62 -18.20 42.63
N ASP A 117 47.72 -17.13 41.85
CA ASP A 117 48.24 -15.85 42.30
C ASP A 117 47.18 -14.73 42.25
N ALA A 118 47.38 -13.70 43.09
CA ALA A 118 46.44 -12.57 43.14
C ALA A 118 46.34 -11.83 41.80
N ARG A 119 47.38 -11.90 40.96
CA ARG A 119 47.39 -11.25 39.64
C ARG A 119 46.60 -12.07 38.61
N SER A 120 46.74 -13.40 38.57
CA SER A 120 45.89 -14.26 37.74
C SER A 120 44.40 -14.13 38.12
N ALA A 121 44.08 -14.07 39.41
CA ALA A 121 42.70 -13.92 39.89
C ALA A 121 42.06 -12.59 39.42
N ARG A 122 42.83 -11.49 39.47
CA ARG A 122 42.37 -10.18 38.94
C ARG A 122 42.16 -10.21 37.44
N LEU A 123 42.99 -10.93 36.69
CA LEU A 123 42.85 -11.04 35.24
C LEU A 123 41.58 -11.83 34.87
N VAL A 124 41.33 -12.96 35.52
CA VAL A 124 40.10 -13.75 35.31
C VAL A 124 38.86 -12.89 35.63
N SER A 125 38.84 -12.23 36.78
CA SER A 125 37.73 -11.36 37.19
C SER A 125 37.51 -10.18 36.23
N ALA A 126 38.58 -9.57 35.70
CA ALA A 126 38.46 -8.48 34.73
C ALA A 126 37.91 -8.97 33.38
N VAL A 127 38.34 -10.14 32.91
CA VAL A 127 37.85 -10.75 31.67
C VAL A 127 36.37 -11.13 31.79
N GLU A 128 35.97 -11.72 32.92
CA GLU A 128 34.56 -12.05 33.21
C GLU A 128 33.69 -10.79 33.31
N SER A 129 34.15 -9.76 34.03
CA SER A 129 33.42 -8.49 34.18
C SER A 129 33.24 -7.78 32.83
N LEU A 130 34.26 -7.83 31.96
CA LEU A 130 34.21 -7.25 30.63
C LEU A 130 33.26 -8.01 29.71
N ALA A 131 33.26 -9.34 29.78
CA ALA A 131 32.33 -10.17 29.02
C ALA A 131 30.87 -9.95 29.45
N ALA A 132 30.61 -9.83 30.76
CA ALA A 132 29.29 -9.52 31.31
C ALA A 132 28.82 -8.11 30.89
N ALA A 133 29.67 -7.09 31.05
CA ALA A 133 29.34 -5.72 30.65
C ALA A 133 29.07 -5.58 29.15
N ARG A 134 29.73 -6.40 28.32
CA ARG A 134 29.46 -6.44 26.88
C ARG A 134 28.03 -6.87 26.59
N ASN A 135 27.52 -7.88 27.29
CA ASN A 135 26.13 -8.29 27.12
C ASN A 135 25.16 -7.17 27.51
N ASP A 136 25.46 -6.38 28.53
CA ASP A 136 24.61 -5.23 28.89
C ASP A 136 24.60 -4.14 27.79
N ILE A 137 25.76 -3.89 27.16
CA ILE A 137 25.88 -2.89 26.08
C ILE A 137 25.17 -3.35 24.80
N TYR A 138 25.36 -4.60 24.39
CA TYR A 138 24.75 -5.13 23.16
C TYR A 138 23.29 -5.58 23.32
N SER A 139 22.85 -5.91 24.54
CA SER A 139 21.43 -6.19 24.80
C SER A 139 20.58 -4.93 24.67
N ASN A 140 21.16 -3.74 24.88
CA ASN A 140 20.45 -2.49 24.64
C ASN A 140 20.26 -2.20 23.13
N ASP A 141 21.25 -2.47 22.29
CA ASP A 141 21.16 -2.17 20.85
C ASP A 141 20.33 -3.19 20.06
N ALA A 142 20.21 -4.44 20.53
CA ALA A 142 19.38 -5.46 19.87
C ALA A 142 17.86 -5.32 20.15
N SER A 143 17.43 -4.37 20.98
CA SER A 143 16.03 -4.19 21.36
C SER A 143 15.25 -3.16 20.53
N LEU A 144 15.90 -2.48 19.57
CA LEU A 144 15.24 -1.55 18.66
C LEU A 144 14.58 -2.20 17.43
N SER A 145 14.79 -3.51 17.18
CA SER A 145 14.09 -4.20 16.08
C SER A 145 13.00 -5.18 16.54
N HIS A 146 13.07 -5.72 17.76
CA HIS A 146 12.07 -6.66 18.30
C HIS A 146 11.75 -6.43 19.79
N SER A 147 11.51 -5.17 20.17
CA SER A 147 10.71 -4.90 21.35
C SER A 147 9.39 -5.69 21.22
N PRO A 148 8.95 -6.47 22.24
CA PRO A 148 7.58 -6.94 22.30
C PRO A 148 6.73 -5.69 22.31
N HIS A 149 6.24 -5.28 21.14
CA HIS A 149 5.53 -4.02 20.95
C HIS A 149 4.49 -3.95 22.07
N PRO A 150 4.66 -3.07 23.08
CA PRO A 150 3.66 -2.95 24.13
C PRO A 150 2.37 -2.70 23.38
N SER A 151 1.38 -3.56 23.63
CA SER A 151 0.15 -3.51 22.86
C SER A 151 -0.33 -2.07 22.87
N LEU A 152 -0.83 -1.56 21.75
CA LEU A 152 -1.30 -0.17 21.66
C LEU A 152 -2.28 0.16 22.81
N LEU A 153 -3.04 -0.85 23.24
CA LEU A 153 -3.92 -0.80 24.40
C LEU A 153 -3.17 -0.53 25.72
N THR A 154 -2.02 -1.15 25.94
CA THR A 154 -1.16 -0.91 27.12
C THR A 154 -0.68 0.54 27.14
N LEU A 155 -0.15 1.03 26.02
CA LEU A 155 0.32 2.42 25.91
C LEU A 155 -0.81 3.43 26.17
N VAL A 156 -2.02 3.16 25.66
CA VAL A 156 -3.19 4.02 25.90
C VAL A 156 -3.59 4.00 27.38
N LYS A 157 -3.53 2.85 28.05
CA LYS A 157 -3.80 2.74 29.50
C LYS A 157 -2.75 3.48 30.33
N ASP A 158 -1.48 3.36 29.96
CA ASP A 158 -0.38 4.03 30.65
C ASP A 158 -0.47 5.55 30.48
N LEU A 159 -0.79 6.02 29.26
CA LEU A 159 -1.05 7.43 28.99
C LEU A 159 -2.24 7.95 29.79
N TYR A 160 -3.33 7.17 29.85
CA TYR A 160 -4.52 7.53 30.64
C TYR A 160 -4.18 7.65 32.13
N ALA A 161 -3.47 6.67 32.69
CA ALA A 161 -3.05 6.69 34.09
C ALA A 161 -2.11 7.87 34.39
N ALA A 162 -1.18 8.19 33.48
CA ALA A 162 -0.28 9.34 33.62
C ALA A 162 -1.06 10.68 33.63
N VAL A 163 -2.03 10.84 32.72
CA VAL A 163 -2.90 12.03 32.65
C VAL A 163 -3.77 12.17 33.91
N GLU A 164 -4.25 11.07 34.50
CA GLU A 164 -5.00 11.12 35.76
C GLU A 164 -4.12 11.54 36.96
N VAL A 165 -2.87 11.08 37.02
CA VAL A 165 -1.96 11.39 38.14
C VAL A 165 -1.42 12.82 38.05
N MET A 166 -1.16 13.34 36.84
CA MET A 166 -0.55 14.65 36.62
C MET A 166 -1.25 15.43 35.50
N PRO A 167 -2.46 15.96 35.73
CA PRO A 167 -3.21 16.67 34.70
C PRO A 167 -2.56 18.01 34.32
N GLU A 168 -1.76 18.62 35.20
CA GLU A 168 -1.10 19.91 34.95
C GLU A 168 0.04 19.82 33.92
N ASP A 169 0.60 18.62 33.71
CA ASP A 169 1.66 18.36 32.74
C ASP A 169 1.12 18.15 31.31
N VAL A 170 -0.21 18.15 31.13
CA VAL A 170 -0.83 18.01 29.81
C VAL A 170 -0.76 19.33 29.06
N ASP A 171 0.22 19.46 28.18
CA ASP A 171 0.37 20.61 27.29
C ASP A 171 -0.37 20.45 25.94
N ALA A 172 -0.36 21.52 25.15
CA ALA A 172 -0.97 21.53 23.82
C ALA A 172 -0.29 20.57 22.83
N GLU A 173 1.00 20.25 23.03
CA GLU A 173 1.74 19.34 22.17
C GLU A 173 1.34 17.88 22.41
N ILE A 174 1.15 17.48 23.66
CA ILE A 174 0.63 16.17 24.08
C ILE A 174 -0.78 15.97 23.54
N LEU A 175 -1.65 16.98 23.66
CA LEU A 175 -3.01 16.92 23.10
C LEU A 175 -2.99 16.75 21.57
N LYS A 176 -2.17 17.55 20.87
CA LYS A 176 -2.03 17.47 19.41
C LYS A 176 -1.48 16.11 18.96
N THR A 177 -0.50 15.58 19.69
CA THR A 177 0.10 14.26 19.42
C THR A 177 -0.92 13.16 19.64
N THR A 178 -1.64 13.19 20.77
CA THR A 178 -2.72 12.25 21.08
C THR A 178 -3.82 12.27 20.01
N GLN A 179 -4.26 13.46 19.58
CA GLN A 179 -5.24 13.60 18.50
C GLN A 179 -4.74 13.03 17.16
N SER A 180 -3.45 13.23 16.84
CA SER A 180 -2.82 12.65 15.65
C SER A 180 -2.81 11.12 15.72
N ILE A 181 -2.48 10.54 16.88
CA ILE A 181 -2.50 9.09 17.12
C ILE A 181 -3.93 8.55 16.96
N VAL A 182 -4.92 9.17 17.60
CA VAL A 182 -6.34 8.79 17.47
C VAL A 182 -6.79 8.85 16.01
N SER A 183 -6.39 9.89 15.26
CA SER A 183 -6.71 10.00 13.84
C SER A 183 -6.10 8.87 13.01
N LYS A 184 -4.87 8.45 13.32
CA LYS A 184 -4.22 7.29 12.67
C LYS A 184 -4.88 5.98 13.07
N MET A 185 -5.28 5.82 14.33
CA MET A 185 -6.02 4.65 14.82
C MET A 185 -7.38 4.55 14.12
N GLN A 186 -8.13 5.65 14.02
CA GLN A 186 -9.40 5.70 13.29
C GLN A 186 -9.23 5.32 11.81
N LYS A 187 -8.17 5.82 11.16
CA LYS A 187 -7.79 5.39 9.80
C LYS A 187 -7.50 3.90 9.71
N ALA A 188 -6.74 3.36 10.66
CA ALA A 188 -6.36 1.95 10.67
C ALA A 188 -7.55 1.00 10.93
N ILE A 189 -8.53 1.42 11.75
CA ILE A 189 -9.76 0.66 12.00
C ILE A 189 -10.76 0.82 10.82
N GLY A 190 -10.43 1.59 9.79
CA GLY A 190 -11.33 1.85 8.66
C GLY A 190 -12.50 2.79 9.02
N HIS A 191 -12.44 3.48 10.17
CA HIS A 191 -13.44 4.47 10.57
C HIS A 191 -13.33 5.79 9.79
N THR A 192 -12.37 5.95 8.87
CA THR A 192 -12.45 7.00 7.84
C THR A 192 -13.47 6.72 6.74
N ASN A 193 -14.07 5.53 6.74
CA ASN A 193 -15.20 5.15 5.90
C ASN A 193 -16.45 4.91 6.75
N ALA A 194 -16.56 5.53 7.94
CA ALA A 194 -17.83 5.55 8.63
C ALA A 194 -18.86 6.13 7.64
N PRO A 195 -19.95 5.41 7.33
CA PRO A 195 -20.91 5.84 6.34
C PRO A 195 -21.34 7.26 6.73
N HIS A 196 -21.09 8.21 5.84
CA HIS A 196 -21.51 9.59 6.03
C HIS A 196 -22.96 9.68 5.55
N PRO A 197 -23.98 9.55 6.44
CA PRO A 197 -25.38 9.54 6.02
C PRO A 197 -25.76 10.84 5.29
N GLU A 198 -25.05 11.93 5.57
CA GLU A 198 -25.25 13.22 4.91
C GLU A 198 -24.86 13.18 3.42
N LEU A 199 -23.85 12.40 3.04
CA LEU A 199 -23.40 12.27 1.64
C LEU A 199 -24.25 11.26 0.85
N GLU A 200 -25.00 10.40 1.53
CA GLU A 200 -25.82 9.39 0.87
C GLU A 200 -27.01 10.00 0.11
N ALA A 201 -27.63 11.04 0.67
CA ALA A 201 -28.69 11.78 -0.01
C ALA A 201 -28.17 12.50 -1.27
N GLU A 202 -26.96 13.07 -1.22
CA GLU A 202 -26.30 13.67 -2.37
C GLU A 202 -25.96 12.61 -3.44
N LEU A 203 -25.47 11.45 -3.01
CA LEU A 203 -25.15 10.33 -3.89
C LEU A 203 -26.39 9.82 -4.65
N GLN A 204 -27.52 9.65 -3.95
CA GLN A 204 -28.79 9.27 -4.60
C GLN A 204 -29.28 10.33 -5.57
N GLN A 205 -29.13 11.62 -5.25
CA GLN A 205 -29.50 12.70 -6.16
C GLN A 205 -28.66 12.67 -7.44
N GLU A 206 -27.35 12.43 -7.34
CA GLU A 206 -26.48 12.31 -8.51
C GLU A 206 -26.74 11.03 -9.31
N TYR A 207 -27.03 9.90 -8.65
CA TYR A 207 -27.49 8.69 -9.33
C TYR A 207 -28.72 8.97 -10.18
N ALA A 208 -29.73 9.65 -9.64
CA ALA A 208 -30.93 10.02 -10.40
C ALA A 208 -30.61 10.89 -11.64
N LYS A 209 -29.59 11.76 -11.58
CA LYS A 209 -29.16 12.58 -12.73
C LYS A 209 -28.34 11.79 -13.75
N ILE A 210 -27.52 10.83 -13.32
CA ILE A 210 -26.58 10.09 -14.16
C ILE A 210 -27.21 8.89 -14.86
N VAL A 211 -28.17 8.19 -14.23
CA VAL A 211 -28.89 7.04 -14.84
C VAL A 211 -29.35 7.33 -16.27
N PRO A 212 -30.16 8.38 -16.56
CA PRO A 212 -30.63 8.63 -17.92
C PRO A 212 -29.51 9.05 -18.89
N LYS A 213 -28.38 9.58 -18.39
CA LYS A 213 -27.22 9.95 -19.23
C LYS A 213 -26.39 8.73 -19.60
N VAL A 214 -26.28 7.75 -18.69
CA VAL A 214 -25.64 6.46 -18.92
C VAL A 214 -26.38 5.70 -20.01
N GLU A 215 -27.70 5.59 -19.91
CA GLU A 215 -28.55 4.91 -20.90
C GLU A 215 -28.41 5.51 -22.31
N ARG A 216 -28.34 6.84 -22.39
CA ARG A 216 -28.13 7.57 -23.65
C ARG A 216 -26.69 7.56 -24.15
N GLY A 217 -25.73 7.12 -23.33
CA GLY A 217 -24.30 7.15 -23.66
C GLY A 217 -23.68 8.55 -23.72
N VAL A 218 -24.26 9.53 -23.02
CA VAL A 218 -23.86 10.95 -23.08
C VAL A 218 -23.10 11.45 -21.84
N VAL A 219 -22.71 10.55 -20.94
CA VAL A 219 -21.94 10.88 -19.73
C VAL A 219 -20.63 11.57 -20.10
N THR A 220 -20.29 12.62 -19.37
CA THR A 220 -19.00 13.32 -19.47
C THR A 220 -18.00 12.77 -18.46
N LYS A 221 -16.70 12.94 -18.73
CA LYS A 221 -15.63 12.49 -17.82
C LYS A 221 -15.74 13.14 -16.43
N ALA A 222 -16.01 14.44 -16.38
CA ALA A 222 -16.17 15.17 -15.12
C ALA A 222 -17.34 14.63 -14.28
N GLU A 223 -18.46 14.27 -14.90
CA GLU A 223 -19.60 13.65 -14.22
C GLU A 223 -19.26 12.26 -13.67
N ALA A 224 -18.54 11.44 -14.44
CA ALA A 224 -18.12 10.11 -14.00
C ALA A 224 -17.10 10.18 -12.84
N ASP A 225 -16.14 11.12 -12.92
CA ASP A 225 -15.14 11.34 -11.86
C ASP A 225 -15.78 11.94 -10.59
N TYR A 226 -16.77 12.84 -10.75
CA TYR A 226 -17.55 13.37 -9.63
C TYR A 226 -18.31 12.27 -8.90
N LEU A 227 -19.00 11.41 -9.64
CA LEU A 227 -19.77 10.31 -9.07
C LEU A 227 -18.86 9.30 -8.35
N HIS A 228 -17.69 9.00 -8.93
CA HIS A 228 -16.68 8.14 -8.30
C HIS A 228 -16.15 8.72 -6.99
N SER A 229 -15.87 10.02 -6.97
CA SER A 229 -15.41 10.72 -5.76
C SER A 229 -16.49 10.78 -4.68
N LEU A 230 -17.77 10.84 -5.07
CA LEU A 230 -18.89 10.84 -4.13
C LEU A 230 -19.10 9.44 -3.54
N GLU A 231 -19.17 8.40 -4.38
CA GLU A 231 -19.31 7.00 -3.94
C GLU A 231 -18.12 6.55 -3.07
N ALA A 232 -16.89 6.91 -3.45
CA ALA A 232 -15.69 6.59 -2.66
C ALA A 232 -15.69 7.27 -1.28
N ARG A 233 -16.30 8.45 -1.15
CA ARG A 233 -16.44 9.12 0.16
C ARG A 233 -17.60 8.55 0.99
N THR A 234 -18.70 8.15 0.34
CA THR A 234 -19.87 7.61 1.03
C THR A 234 -19.66 6.17 1.49
N HIS A 235 -19.08 5.32 0.64
CA HIS A 235 -18.94 3.88 0.88
C HIS A 235 -17.49 3.41 1.07
N GLY A 236 -16.50 4.27 0.84
CA GLY A 236 -15.07 3.90 0.93
C GLY A 236 -14.57 3.04 -0.24
N HIS A 237 -15.46 2.63 -1.15
CA HIS A 237 -15.15 1.81 -2.32
C HIS A 237 -16.22 2.02 -3.40
N THR A 238 -15.89 1.69 -4.64
CA THR A 238 -16.85 1.72 -5.75
C THR A 238 -17.21 0.30 -6.17
N GLU A 239 -18.51 0.02 -6.27
CA GLU A 239 -18.97 -1.32 -6.59
C GLU A 239 -18.57 -1.73 -8.01
N ARG A 240 -18.00 -2.93 -8.16
CA ARG A 240 -17.61 -3.46 -9.48
C ARG A 240 -18.87 -3.76 -10.29
N GLY A 241 -19.12 -2.96 -11.31
CA GLY A 241 -20.34 -3.06 -12.13
C GLY A 241 -21.49 -2.17 -11.65
N GLY A 242 -21.29 -1.39 -10.58
CA GLY A 242 -22.24 -0.36 -10.14
C GLY A 242 -22.36 0.78 -11.15
N LEU A 243 -23.31 1.69 -10.91
CA LEU A 243 -23.63 2.79 -11.82
C LEU A 243 -22.41 3.66 -12.13
N THR A 244 -21.55 3.91 -11.16
CA THR A 244 -20.30 4.67 -11.32
C THR A 244 -19.32 3.98 -12.27
N ALA A 245 -19.11 2.67 -12.14
CA ALA A 245 -18.24 1.92 -13.05
C ALA A 245 -18.78 1.95 -14.49
N ILE A 246 -20.11 1.87 -14.64
CA ILE A 246 -20.77 2.00 -15.94
C ILE A 246 -20.59 3.42 -16.49
N ALA A 247 -20.78 4.46 -15.68
CA ALA A 247 -20.60 5.86 -16.05
C ALA A 247 -19.17 6.14 -16.54
N GLN A 248 -18.15 5.64 -15.84
CA GLN A 248 -16.75 5.73 -16.25
C GLN A 248 -16.49 5.01 -17.59
N SER A 249 -17.04 3.81 -17.77
CA SER A 249 -16.94 3.08 -19.04
C SER A 249 -17.58 3.81 -20.21
N VAL A 250 -18.76 4.41 -20.01
CA VAL A 250 -19.46 5.22 -21.01
C VAL A 250 -18.65 6.48 -21.35
N ALA A 251 -18.15 7.20 -20.34
CA ALA A 251 -17.32 8.38 -20.55
C ALA A 251 -16.04 8.04 -21.34
N ALA A 252 -15.35 6.96 -20.97
CA ALA A 252 -14.15 6.49 -21.67
C ALA A 252 -14.44 6.07 -23.13
N ARG A 253 -15.56 5.37 -23.37
CA ARG A 253 -16.01 5.02 -24.74
C ARG A 253 -16.28 6.26 -25.57
N ARG A 254 -16.90 7.28 -24.99
CA ARG A 254 -17.18 8.55 -25.66
C ARG A 254 -15.89 9.30 -26.00
N GLU A 255 -14.94 9.38 -25.07
CA GLU A 255 -13.63 10.00 -25.29
C GLU A 255 -12.91 9.36 -26.48
N ARG A 256 -12.89 8.03 -26.56
CA ARG A 256 -12.32 7.30 -27.71
C ARG A 256 -13.00 7.64 -29.03
N ARG A 257 -14.34 7.74 -29.05
CA ARG A 257 -15.10 8.09 -30.26
C ARG A 257 -14.88 9.54 -30.70
N SER A 258 -14.79 10.47 -29.74
CA SER A 258 -14.49 11.87 -30.01
C SER A 258 -13.09 12.06 -30.60
N SER A 259 -12.09 11.32 -30.10
CA SER A 259 -10.74 11.35 -30.67
C SER A 259 -10.67 10.73 -32.07
N ALA A 260 -11.42 9.65 -32.33
CA ALA A 260 -11.42 8.99 -33.64
C ALA A 260 -12.02 9.86 -34.76
N SER A 261 -13.00 10.72 -34.43
CA SER A 261 -13.63 11.62 -35.40
C SER A 261 -12.70 12.74 -35.89
N SER A 262 -11.74 13.17 -35.06
CA SER A 262 -10.80 14.25 -35.41
C SER A 262 -9.57 13.78 -36.22
N GLY A 263 -9.42 12.47 -36.46
CA GLY A 263 -8.24 11.85 -37.10
C GLY A 263 -8.49 11.29 -38.50
N GLY A 264 -9.58 11.69 -39.17
CA GLY A 264 -9.91 11.26 -40.53
C GLY A 264 -9.04 11.92 -41.59
N SER A 265 -7.85 11.36 -41.84
CA SER A 265 -7.20 11.21 -43.17
C SER A 265 -5.69 10.99 -43.05
N ASN A 266 -5.26 9.87 -42.48
CA ASN A 266 -3.98 9.23 -42.84
C ASN A 266 -4.00 7.77 -42.41
N ALA A 267 -4.98 7.03 -42.95
CA ALA A 267 -4.90 5.58 -43.01
C ALA A 267 -3.77 5.20 -43.99
N ARG A 268 -2.53 5.16 -43.49
CA ARG A 268 -1.47 4.37 -44.12
C ARG A 268 -1.54 2.97 -43.51
N SER A 269 -2.23 2.09 -44.23
CA SER A 269 -2.07 0.65 -44.13
C SER A 269 -0.59 0.27 -44.08
N ARG A 270 -0.17 -0.42 -43.02
CA ARG A 270 1.06 -1.25 -42.88
C ARG A 270 1.20 -1.59 -41.39
N ALA A 271 1.36 -2.82 -40.92
CA ALA A 271 1.47 -4.13 -41.55
C ALA A 271 1.27 -5.20 -40.46
N ASN A 272 0.61 -6.28 -40.84
CA ASN A 272 0.98 -7.67 -40.56
C ASN A 272 1.11 -8.19 -39.11
N SER A 273 0.12 -9.01 -38.77
CA SER A 273 0.24 -10.39 -38.24
C SER A 273 0.96 -10.62 -36.91
N CYS A 274 0.16 -10.82 -35.86
CA CYS A 274 0.38 -11.92 -34.92
C CYS A 274 -0.92 -12.72 -34.80
N THR A 275 -1.00 -13.77 -35.61
CA THR A 275 -2.02 -14.82 -35.60
C THR A 275 -1.93 -15.57 -34.27
N PHE A 276 -2.76 -15.22 -33.31
CA PHE A 276 -2.92 -15.97 -32.06
C PHE A 276 -3.83 -17.16 -32.35
N THR A 277 -3.24 -18.35 -32.50
CA THR A 277 -4.01 -19.60 -32.60
C THR A 277 -4.70 -19.87 -31.27
N PRO A 278 -6.03 -20.10 -31.24
CA PRO A 278 -6.72 -20.51 -30.03
C PRO A 278 -6.33 -21.95 -29.71
N HIS A 279 -5.69 -22.14 -28.56
CA HIS A 279 -5.43 -23.45 -28.01
C HIS A 279 -6.78 -24.10 -27.67
N LYS A 280 -7.08 -25.22 -28.36
CA LYS A 280 -8.22 -26.10 -28.11
C LYS A 280 -8.24 -26.53 -26.65
N GLN A 281 -9.15 -25.97 -25.84
CA GLN A 281 -9.62 -26.64 -24.63
C GLN A 281 -10.72 -27.63 -25.02
N ALA A 282 -10.55 -28.88 -24.62
CA ALA A 282 -11.49 -29.96 -24.88
C ALA A 282 -12.79 -29.70 -24.10
N HIS A 283 -13.87 -29.55 -24.86
CA HIS A 283 -15.25 -29.57 -24.40
C HIS A 283 -15.59 -31.00 -23.93
N TYR A 284 -16.02 -31.14 -22.68
CA TYR A 284 -16.91 -32.24 -22.32
C TYR A 284 -18.35 -31.81 -22.60
N ASP A 285 -19.02 -32.74 -23.25
CA ASP A 285 -20.36 -32.74 -23.78
C ASP A 285 -21.33 -33.12 -22.66
N THR A 286 -22.30 -32.25 -22.37
CA THR A 286 -23.59 -32.69 -21.82
C THR A 286 -24.66 -31.73 -22.31
N GLY A 287 -25.26 -32.10 -23.43
CA GLY A 287 -26.38 -31.39 -24.03
C GLY A 287 -27.61 -31.36 -23.15
N VAL A 288 -28.32 -30.24 -23.20
CA VAL A 288 -29.79 -30.22 -23.17
C VAL A 288 -30.23 -29.19 -24.21
N ASP A 289 -30.91 -29.73 -25.20
CA ASP A 289 -31.45 -29.12 -26.40
C ASP A 289 -32.85 -28.55 -26.07
N LEU A 290 -33.10 -27.25 -26.31
CA LEU A 290 -34.43 -26.64 -26.27
C LEU A 290 -34.52 -25.47 -27.28
N SER A 291 -34.79 -25.86 -28.52
CA SER A 291 -35.72 -25.25 -29.47
C SER A 291 -35.99 -23.73 -29.42
N ARG A 292 -35.49 -23.04 -30.45
CA ARG A 292 -36.29 -22.45 -31.55
C ARG A 292 -37.47 -21.55 -31.17
N ALA A 293 -37.26 -20.25 -31.22
CA ALA A 293 -38.27 -19.29 -31.67
C ALA A 293 -37.59 -18.08 -32.34
N GLU A 294 -37.92 -17.91 -33.62
CA GLU A 294 -37.55 -16.80 -34.50
C GLU A 294 -38.12 -15.48 -33.98
N SER A 295 -37.37 -14.38 -34.13
CA SER A 295 -37.93 -13.02 -34.17
C SER A 295 -36.92 -12.09 -34.84
N ASP A 296 -37.02 -12.04 -36.16
CA ASP A 296 -36.46 -10.99 -36.99
C ASP A 296 -37.07 -9.62 -36.66
N ASN A 297 -36.33 -8.58 -37.07
CA ASN A 297 -36.87 -7.29 -37.53
C ASN A 297 -37.03 -6.15 -36.52
N TRP A 298 -36.02 -5.27 -36.43
CA TRP A 298 -36.27 -3.82 -36.45
C TRP A 298 -35.05 -3.08 -37.02
N ARG A 299 -35.06 -2.83 -38.32
CA ARG A 299 -34.24 -1.81 -38.96
C ARG A 299 -35.14 -0.98 -39.85
N THR A 300 -35.02 0.34 -39.73
CA THR A 300 -35.41 1.40 -40.68
C THR A 300 -36.59 2.30 -40.26
N GLN A 301 -36.37 3.62 -40.45
CA GLN A 301 -37.25 4.80 -40.30
C GLN A 301 -37.28 5.39 -38.87
N SER A 302 -36.92 6.65 -38.62
CA SER A 302 -37.39 7.86 -39.33
C SER A 302 -36.35 8.99 -39.44
N ILE A 303 -36.41 9.64 -40.59
CA ILE A 303 -35.87 10.97 -40.91
C ILE A 303 -37.04 11.97 -40.93
N ALA A 304 -36.76 13.22 -40.53
CA ALA A 304 -37.46 14.49 -40.80
C ALA A 304 -38.72 14.91 -39.99
N ALA A 305 -38.59 16.05 -39.29
CA ALA A 305 -39.45 17.25 -39.33
C ALA A 305 -38.88 18.27 -38.29
N ALA A 306 -38.20 19.36 -38.65
CA ALA A 306 -38.70 20.63 -39.18
C ALA A 306 -39.54 21.48 -38.18
N THR A 307 -38.85 22.46 -37.57
CA THR A 307 -39.21 23.90 -37.41
C THR A 307 -40.65 24.33 -37.08
N ASN A 308 -40.78 25.08 -35.96
CA ASN A 308 -41.55 26.34 -35.81
C ASN A 308 -41.17 26.92 -34.41
N ALA A 309 -40.47 28.06 -34.28
CA ALA A 309 -40.85 29.47 -34.53
C ALA A 309 -41.60 30.14 -33.34
N LEU A 310 -40.87 31.10 -32.73
CA LEU A 310 -41.29 32.47 -32.40
C LEU A 310 -42.25 32.76 -31.20
N ARG A 311 -41.70 33.54 -30.26
CA ARG A 311 -42.12 34.93 -29.89
C ARG A 311 -42.73 35.13 -28.49
N SER A 312 -42.18 36.15 -27.82
CA SER A 312 -42.69 36.97 -26.69
C SER A 312 -41.80 36.84 -25.44
N ARG A 313 -41.39 37.88 -24.72
CA ARG A 313 -41.65 39.32 -24.81
C ARG A 313 -40.66 40.04 -23.88
N GLU A 314 -40.13 41.12 -24.41
CA GLU A 314 -39.33 42.19 -23.82
C GLU A 314 -40.08 42.97 -22.71
N GLN A 315 -39.42 43.33 -21.60
CA GLN A 315 -39.58 44.63 -20.92
C GLN A 315 -38.32 45.04 -20.12
N ARG A 316 -38.07 46.36 -20.19
CA ARG A 316 -36.97 47.24 -19.76
C ARG A 316 -36.78 47.28 -18.22
N SER A 317 -35.55 47.34 -17.64
CA SER A 317 -34.64 48.50 -17.37
C SER A 317 -35.13 49.47 -16.27
N PRO A 318 -34.31 50.36 -15.65
CA PRO A 318 -32.89 50.37 -15.23
C PRO A 318 -32.69 50.83 -13.74
N GLU A 319 -31.44 50.82 -13.21
CA GLU A 319 -30.83 51.83 -12.28
C GLU A 319 -29.44 51.33 -11.82
N LYS A 320 -28.31 51.92 -12.25
CA LYS A 320 -27.54 53.04 -11.64
C LYS A 320 -27.19 52.89 -10.15
N GLY A 321 -25.89 52.79 -9.87
CA GLY A 321 -25.32 53.04 -8.55
C GLY A 321 -23.89 52.49 -8.42
N GLY A 322 -22.90 53.35 -8.61
CA GLY A 322 -21.50 53.01 -8.36
C GLY A 322 -21.12 53.27 -6.90
N VAL A 323 -20.23 52.44 -6.34
CA VAL A 323 -19.42 52.74 -5.16
C VAL A 323 -18.13 51.92 -5.23
N THR A 324 -16.98 52.59 -5.27
CA THR A 324 -15.64 52.05 -4.96
C THR A 324 -15.50 51.78 -3.45
N PRO A 325 -14.73 50.78 -3.01
CA PRO A 325 -13.44 51.12 -2.39
C PRO A 325 -12.33 50.08 -2.70
N SER A 326 -11.11 50.53 -2.97
CA SER A 326 -10.01 50.71 -2.00
C SER A 326 -9.13 49.47 -1.81
N SER A 327 -7.89 49.68 -2.20
CA SER A 327 -6.68 48.93 -1.94
C SER A 327 -6.40 48.64 -0.46
N ALA A 328 -6.11 47.39 -0.10
CA ALA A 328 -5.08 47.03 0.88
C ALA A 328 -4.91 45.50 1.01
N SER A 329 -3.68 45.09 1.33
CA SER A 329 -3.28 43.77 1.86
C SER A 329 -3.07 42.61 0.89
N ARG A 330 -1.97 42.73 0.11
CA ARG A 330 -1.09 41.59 -0.16
C ARG A 330 -0.41 41.17 1.15
N LYS A 331 -0.86 40.09 1.78
CA LYS A 331 0.00 39.28 2.66
C LYS A 331 0.06 37.86 2.14
N ARG A 332 1.28 37.55 1.74
CA ARG A 332 1.85 36.32 1.22
C ARG A 332 1.77 35.26 2.32
N LEU A 333 0.86 34.30 2.18
CA LEU A 333 0.97 33.01 2.86
C LEU A 333 1.48 32.02 1.83
N GLN A 334 2.74 31.62 2.00
CA GLN A 334 3.31 30.45 1.36
C GLN A 334 2.65 29.23 1.99
N SER A 335 1.66 28.67 1.29
CA SER A 335 1.12 27.35 1.61
C SER A 335 2.14 26.30 1.20
N LEU A 336 2.68 25.60 2.20
CA LEU A 336 3.38 24.33 2.03
C LEU A 336 2.37 23.30 1.51
N SER A 337 2.49 22.96 0.24
CA SER A 337 1.76 21.85 -0.36
C SER A 337 2.45 20.53 0.02
N GLU A 338 1.89 19.83 1.01
CA GLU A 338 2.19 18.42 1.25
C GLU A 338 1.64 17.58 0.09
N SER A 339 2.59 17.06 -0.69
CA SER A 339 2.40 16.02 -1.69
C SER A 339 2.03 14.71 -0.99
N THR A 340 0.81 14.21 -1.24
CA THR A 340 0.52 12.79 -1.06
C THR A 340 0.20 12.18 -2.42
N ASN A 341 1.15 11.35 -2.86
CA ASN A 341 1.07 10.53 -4.06
C ASN A 341 0.09 9.38 -3.82
N THR A 342 -1.00 9.33 -4.58
CA THR A 342 -1.80 8.10 -4.74
C THR A 342 -1.48 7.50 -6.11
N THR A 343 -0.55 6.54 -6.11
CA THR A 343 -0.16 5.80 -7.32
C THR A 343 -1.23 4.80 -7.69
N ARG A 344 -1.97 5.20 -8.71
CA ARG A 344 -2.90 4.47 -9.58
C ARG A 344 -2.25 3.24 -10.23
N GLY A 345 -2.79 2.05 -9.95
CA GLY A 345 -2.55 0.83 -10.71
C GLY A 345 -3.73 0.56 -11.66
N GLY A 346 -3.53 0.74 -12.96
CA GLY A 346 -4.34 0.09 -14.02
C GLY A 346 -3.76 -1.28 -14.34
N ASP A 347 -4.28 -2.12 -15.22
CA ASP A 347 -5.47 -2.18 -16.05
C ASP A 347 -5.61 -3.68 -16.34
N ASN A 348 -6.80 -4.28 -16.23
CA ASN A 348 -7.04 -5.62 -16.76
C ASN A 348 -8.28 -5.57 -17.66
N ILE A 349 -8.01 -5.79 -18.95
CA ILE A 349 -8.96 -5.85 -20.05
C ILE A 349 -9.78 -7.14 -19.90
N CYS A 350 -11.09 -7.01 -19.68
CA CYS A 350 -12.05 -8.05 -20.00
C CYS A 350 -13.22 -7.43 -20.78
N ASP A 351 -13.29 -7.74 -22.07
CA ASP A 351 -14.52 -7.64 -22.84
C ASP A 351 -15.49 -8.72 -22.34
N VAL A 352 -16.51 -8.31 -21.59
CA VAL A 352 -17.63 -9.18 -21.21
C VAL A 352 -18.89 -8.60 -21.83
N ALA A 353 -19.54 -9.41 -22.65
CA ALA A 353 -20.84 -9.12 -23.23
C ALA A 353 -21.89 -8.96 -22.12
N PHE A 354 -22.62 -7.86 -22.15
CA PHE A 354 -23.68 -7.54 -21.19
C PHE A 354 -24.92 -8.44 -21.40
N PRO A 355 -25.50 -9.04 -20.35
CA PRO A 355 -26.87 -9.52 -20.42
C PRO A 355 -27.85 -8.34 -20.30
N LYS A 356 -28.92 -8.42 -21.10
CA LYS A 356 -30.04 -7.47 -21.17
C LYS A 356 -30.87 -7.60 -19.88
N LEU A 357 -30.88 -6.56 -19.05
CA LEU A 357 -31.71 -6.50 -17.83
C LEU A 357 -33.20 -6.47 -18.22
N GLN A 358 -33.96 -7.44 -17.71
CA GLN A 358 -35.42 -7.40 -17.68
C GLN A 358 -35.90 -6.63 -16.44
N PRO A 359 -37.05 -5.93 -16.52
CA PRO A 359 -37.65 -5.25 -15.38
C PRO A 359 -38.28 -6.29 -14.44
N TYR A 360 -37.79 -6.39 -13.21
CA TYR A 360 -38.43 -7.21 -12.18
C TYR A 360 -39.71 -6.52 -11.71
N GLY A 361 -40.81 -7.26 -11.84
CA GLY A 361 -42.13 -6.88 -11.39
C GLY A 361 -42.24 -6.86 -9.86
N SER A 362 -43.00 -5.89 -9.39
CA SER A 362 -43.52 -5.74 -8.04
C SER A 362 -44.33 -6.98 -7.64
N THR A 363 -43.96 -7.64 -6.55
CA THR A 363 -44.85 -8.54 -5.81
C THR A 363 -45.01 -8.04 -4.40
N ASP A 364 -46.20 -7.52 -4.12
CA ASP A 364 -46.82 -7.45 -2.80
C ASP A 364 -46.76 -8.83 -2.15
N LEU A 365 -46.14 -8.92 -0.97
CA LEU A 365 -46.48 -9.93 0.02
C LEU A 365 -46.50 -9.30 1.41
N ALA A 366 -47.72 -9.23 1.92
CA ALA A 366 -48.05 -8.96 3.29
C ALA A 366 -47.59 -10.10 4.23
N SER A 367 -47.55 -9.75 5.52
CA SER A 367 -47.94 -10.60 6.65
C SER A 367 -46.86 -11.35 7.43
N GLY A 368 -46.88 -11.14 8.75
CA GLY A 368 -46.24 -11.93 9.81
C GLY A 368 -44.86 -11.40 10.22
N GLY A 369 -44.63 -10.77 11.38
CA GLY A 369 -45.19 -11.06 12.70
C GLY A 369 -44.21 -11.95 13.48
N SER A 370 -43.40 -11.36 14.36
CA SER A 370 -42.96 -11.93 15.65
C SER A 370 -41.95 -11.00 16.31
N GLU A 371 -42.40 -10.34 17.37
CA GLU A 371 -41.57 -9.69 18.36
C GLU A 371 -40.67 -10.73 19.05
N ASN A 372 -39.40 -10.41 19.26
CA ASN A 372 -38.53 -11.12 20.19
C ASN A 372 -37.84 -10.07 21.07
N VAL A 373 -38.42 -9.85 22.25
CA VAL A 373 -37.87 -9.02 23.32
C VAL A 373 -36.91 -9.87 24.15
N PRO A 374 -35.65 -9.48 24.37
CA PRO A 374 -34.76 -10.20 25.27
C PRO A 374 -35.10 -9.91 26.74
N HIS A 375 -35.34 -11.00 27.47
CA HIS A 375 -35.64 -11.03 28.90
C HIS A 375 -34.41 -10.61 29.72
N VAL A 376 -34.51 -9.49 30.44
CA VAL A 376 -33.50 -9.05 31.41
C VAL A 376 -33.74 -9.77 32.74
N HIS A 377 -32.80 -10.62 33.16
CA HIS A 377 -32.75 -11.14 34.52
C HIS A 377 -32.05 -10.12 35.43
N LYS A 378 -32.83 -9.45 36.29
CA LYS A 378 -32.33 -8.73 37.47
C LYS A 378 -31.78 -9.76 38.46
N ARG A 379 -30.51 -9.61 38.84
CA ARG A 379 -29.90 -10.30 39.99
C ARG A 379 -29.85 -9.30 41.14
N GLU A 380 -30.76 -9.45 42.08
CA GLU A 380 -30.72 -8.75 43.37
C GLU A 380 -29.58 -9.35 44.20
N ASN A 381 -28.55 -8.56 44.47
CA ASN A 381 -27.58 -8.85 45.52
C ASN A 381 -27.98 -8.05 46.75
N SER A 382 -28.40 -8.80 47.76
CA SER A 382 -28.66 -8.36 49.12
C SER A 382 -27.36 -7.95 49.82
N LEU A 383 -27.39 -6.77 50.45
CA LEU A 383 -26.45 -6.35 51.49
C LEU A 383 -26.86 -7.00 52.83
N PRO A 384 -25.91 -7.44 53.68
CA PRO A 384 -26.20 -7.75 55.08
C PRO A 384 -26.15 -6.48 55.95
N PRO A 385 -26.88 -6.46 57.09
CA PRO A 385 -26.94 -5.33 58.00
C PRO A 385 -25.79 -5.33 59.03
N VAL A 386 -25.36 -4.09 59.34
CA VAL A 386 -24.66 -3.52 60.53
C VAL A 386 -23.67 -4.39 61.29
#